data_AF-A0A2A4WSY0-F1
#
_entry.id   AF-A0A2A4WSY0-F1
#
_cell.length_a   1.000
_cell.length_b   1.000
_cell.length_c   1.000
_cell.angle_alpha   90.00
_cell.angle_beta   90.00
_cell.angle_gamma   90.00
#
_symmetry.space_group_name_H-M   'P 1'
#
loop_
_entity.id
_entity.type
_entity.pdbx_description
1 polymer ?
#
loop_
_entity_poly.entity_id
_entity_poly.type
_entity_poly.pdbx_seq_one_letter_code
_entity_poly.pdbx_strand_id
1 'polypeptide(L)'
;MYIGHKFLSMLSRFSSIRVVALVTSSLFLASCAGTYLGERPANNLYCANFVLYEMCALDSNRDGIVDYTYFQESKEIFMYRNRLPRRIPSGFRVHRCAMPMEEDLVVTTSRVFYIDDSSSLLEKTDIRGAMMLKYMTKLPEVTACNMRADEALADD
;
A
#
# COMPACT_ATOMS: atom_id res chain seq x y z
N MET A 1 39.74 0.60 58.98
CA MET A 1 39.94 0.99 57.56
C MET A 1 39.21 0.02 56.61
N TYR A 2 37.89 -0.21 56.78
CA TYR A 2 37.13 -1.19 55.96
C TYR A 2 35.75 -0.71 55.47
N ILE A 3 35.31 0.49 55.87
CA ILE A 3 33.95 1.00 55.59
C ILE A 3 33.92 1.88 54.33
N GLY A 4 34.98 2.66 54.05
CA GLY A 4 35.06 3.53 52.86
C GLY A 4 35.14 2.79 51.52
N HIS A 5 35.76 1.60 51.49
CA HIS A 5 35.93 0.82 50.26
C HIS A 5 34.61 0.21 49.75
N LYS A 6 33.68 -0.12 50.65
CA LYS A 6 32.36 -0.67 50.29
C LYS A 6 31.43 0.39 49.72
N PHE A 7 31.54 1.64 50.17
CA PHE A 7 30.68 2.74 49.73
C PHE A 7 31.02 3.21 48.31
N LEU A 8 32.31 3.33 47.96
CA LEU A 8 32.74 3.63 46.59
C LEU A 8 32.38 2.50 45.60
N SER A 9 32.48 1.24 46.03
CA SER A 9 32.07 0.08 45.23
C SER A 9 30.56 0.08 44.92
N MET A 10 29.73 0.53 45.88
CA MET A 10 28.27 0.60 45.71
C MET A 10 27.87 1.71 44.73
N LEU A 11 28.48 2.90 44.86
CA LEU A 11 28.23 4.05 43.96
C LEU A 11 28.68 3.76 42.51
N SER A 12 29.80 3.06 42.32
CA SER A 12 30.26 2.60 41.01
C SER A 12 29.28 1.60 40.38
N ARG A 13 28.74 0.65 41.16
CA ARG A 13 27.74 -0.32 40.69
C ARG A 13 26.43 0.35 40.25
N PHE A 14 25.97 1.38 40.95
CA PHE A 14 24.75 2.12 40.60
C PHE A 14 24.86 2.86 39.26
N SER A 15 26.04 3.39 38.93
CA SER A 15 26.30 4.05 37.64
C SER A 15 26.32 3.03 36.49
N SER A 16 27.02 1.91 36.67
CA SER A 16 27.11 0.85 35.67
C SER A 16 25.75 0.21 35.34
N ILE A 17 24.87 0.04 36.33
CA ILE A 17 23.52 -0.51 36.11
C ILE A 17 22.66 0.43 35.26
N ARG A 18 22.75 1.74 35.47
CA ARG A 18 22.04 2.74 34.66
C ARG A 18 22.54 2.78 33.22
N VAL A 19 23.86 2.68 33.03
CA VAL A 19 24.48 2.63 31.70
C VAL A 19 24.07 1.35 30.97
N VAL A 20 24.11 0.19 31.64
CA VAL A 20 23.66 -1.08 31.04
C VAL A 20 22.18 -1.03 30.68
N ALA A 21 21.31 -0.47 31.53
CA ALA A 21 19.89 -0.31 31.25
C ALA A 21 19.60 0.63 30.07
N LEU A 22 20.36 1.73 29.94
CA LEU A 22 20.24 2.65 28.82
C LEU A 22 20.72 2.03 27.51
N VAL A 23 21.82 1.26 27.55
CA VAL A 23 22.37 0.58 26.37
C VAL A 23 21.46 -0.56 25.92
N THR A 24 20.92 -1.37 26.84
CA THR A 24 19.96 -2.42 26.47
C THR A 24 18.67 -1.80 25.93
N SER A 25 18.14 -0.75 26.56
CA SER A 25 16.94 -0.07 26.07
C SER A 25 17.13 0.55 24.67
N SER A 26 18.30 1.11 24.37
CA SER A 26 18.60 1.65 23.03
C SER A 26 18.80 0.55 21.98
N LEU A 27 19.37 -0.60 22.34
CA LEU A 27 19.42 -1.79 21.47
C LEU A 27 18.03 -2.37 21.17
N PHE A 28 17.12 -2.40 22.16
CA PHE A 28 15.73 -2.83 21.93
C PHE A 28 14.94 -1.85 21.04
N LEU A 29 15.19 -0.54 21.18
CA LEU A 29 14.58 0.47 20.31
C LEU A 29 15.09 0.39 18.87
N ALA A 30 16.37 0.06 18.66
CA ALA A 30 16.94 -0.16 17.34
C ALA A 30 16.30 -1.37 16.61
N SER A 31 15.86 -2.40 17.34
CA SER A 31 15.14 -3.55 16.76
C SER A 31 13.70 -3.23 16.34
N CYS A 32 13.08 -2.17 16.88
CA CYS A 32 11.75 -1.71 16.45
C CYS A 32 11.82 -0.78 15.24
N ALA A 33 12.98 -0.21 14.93
CA ALA A 33 13.24 0.43 13.65
C ALA A 33 13.46 -0.67 12.60
N GLY A 34 12.38 -1.38 12.26
CA GLY A 34 12.39 -2.49 11.32
C GLY A 34 13.14 -2.10 10.04
N THR A 35 14.24 -2.81 9.77
CA THR A 35 14.89 -2.76 8.46
C THR A 35 13.93 -3.39 7.47
N TYR A 36 13.17 -2.58 6.74
CA TYR A 36 12.51 -3.02 5.52
C TYR A 36 13.62 -3.47 4.55
N LEU A 37 13.90 -4.77 4.51
CA LEU A 37 14.87 -5.39 3.59
C LEU A 37 14.30 -5.61 2.18
N GLY A 38 13.06 -5.17 1.94
CA GLY A 38 12.45 -5.14 0.62
C GLY A 38 12.77 -3.84 -0.12
N GLU A 39 12.76 -3.92 -1.44
CA GLU A 39 12.83 -2.75 -2.31
C GLU A 39 11.68 -1.81 -1.96
N ARG A 40 11.99 -0.52 -1.76
CA ARG A 40 10.96 0.47 -1.44
C ARG A 40 10.20 0.84 -2.71
N PRO A 41 8.87 1.00 -2.65
CA PRO A 41 8.14 1.53 -3.79
C PRO A 41 8.67 2.93 -4.13
N ALA A 42 8.95 3.17 -5.40
CA ALA A 42 9.40 4.45 -5.94
C ALA A 42 8.28 5.51 -5.89
N ASN A 43 7.04 5.06 -6.05
CA ASN A 43 5.84 5.90 -5.99
C ASN A 43 4.71 5.16 -5.27
N ASN A 44 3.69 5.88 -4.83
CA ASN A 44 2.51 5.30 -4.16
C ASN A 44 1.20 5.58 -4.92
N LEU A 45 1.30 6.21 -6.08
CA LEU A 45 0.20 6.56 -6.96
C LEU A 45 0.69 6.42 -8.40
N TYR A 46 -0.04 5.66 -9.20
CA TYR A 46 0.22 5.51 -10.62
C TYR A 46 -1.07 5.70 -11.40
N CYS A 47 -1.09 6.67 -12.32
CA CYS A 47 -2.24 6.95 -13.18
C CYS A 47 -1.90 6.68 -14.64
N ALA A 48 -2.80 6.02 -15.34
CA ALA A 48 -2.66 5.75 -16.76
C ALA A 48 -4.00 5.77 -17.48
N ASN A 49 -3.94 6.13 -18.76
CA ASN A 49 -5.07 6.04 -19.67
C ASN A 49 -5.20 4.61 -20.20
N PHE A 50 -6.35 3.99 -19.97
CA PHE A 50 -6.72 2.70 -20.55
C PHE A 50 -8.01 2.86 -21.36
N VAL A 51 -7.88 2.70 -22.67
CA VAL A 51 -8.95 2.90 -23.65
C VAL A 51 -9.57 4.31 -23.53
N LEU A 52 -10.71 4.43 -22.84
CA LEU A 52 -11.50 5.65 -22.70
C LEU A 52 -11.35 6.31 -21.33
N TYR A 53 -10.78 5.62 -20.34
CA TYR A 53 -10.77 6.08 -18.95
C TYR A 53 -9.34 6.29 -18.43
N GLU A 54 -9.15 7.41 -17.75
CA GLU A 54 -7.97 7.65 -16.93
C GLU A 54 -8.20 7.02 -15.56
N MET A 55 -7.39 6.02 -15.23
CA MET A 55 -7.51 5.23 -13.99
C MET A 55 -6.22 5.29 -13.20
N CYS A 56 -6.36 5.32 -11.89
CA CYS A 56 -5.23 5.40 -10.97
C CYS A 56 -5.23 4.22 -10.00
N ALA A 57 -4.06 3.65 -9.75
CA ALA A 57 -3.78 2.71 -8.68
C ALA A 57 -3.15 3.46 -7.50
N LEU A 58 -3.69 3.25 -6.30
CA LEU A 58 -3.20 3.88 -5.07
C LEU A 58 -2.72 2.84 -4.06
N ASP A 59 -1.55 3.11 -3.48
CA ASP A 59 -1.04 2.51 -2.26
C ASP A 59 -1.07 3.58 -1.15
N SER A 60 -1.93 3.39 -0.16
CA SER A 60 -2.21 4.37 0.89
C SER A 60 -1.21 4.28 2.03
N ASN A 61 -0.71 3.08 2.32
CA ASN A 61 0.17 2.80 3.46
C ASN A 61 1.65 2.71 3.05
N ARG A 62 1.96 2.83 1.75
CA ARG A 62 3.29 2.75 1.15
C ARG A 62 3.97 1.40 1.39
N ASP A 63 3.19 0.33 1.42
CA ASP A 63 3.71 -1.04 1.56
C ASP A 63 4.13 -1.66 0.21
N GLY A 64 3.93 -0.94 -0.90
CA GLY A 64 4.22 -1.38 -2.25
C GLY A 64 3.11 -2.23 -2.88
N ILE A 65 1.95 -2.34 -2.23
CA ILE A 65 0.82 -3.15 -2.68
C ILE A 65 -0.39 -2.25 -2.93
N VAL A 66 -1.08 -2.48 -4.06
CA VAL A 66 -2.24 -1.67 -4.40
C VAL A 66 -3.37 -1.88 -3.40
N ASP A 67 -3.93 -0.78 -2.89
CA ASP A 67 -5.13 -0.83 -2.04
C ASP A 67 -6.40 -0.69 -2.87
N TYR A 68 -6.43 0.24 -3.82
CA TYR A 68 -7.60 0.47 -4.67
C TYR A 68 -7.23 1.10 -6.01
N THR A 69 -8.05 0.78 -7.02
CA THR A 69 -8.05 1.43 -8.32
C THR A 69 -9.32 2.27 -8.46
N TYR A 70 -9.17 3.47 -9.02
CA TYR A 70 -10.25 4.44 -9.13
C TYR A 70 -10.20 5.23 -10.44
N PHE A 71 -11.35 5.76 -10.86
CA PHE A 71 -11.46 6.66 -12.01
C PHE A 71 -10.98 8.05 -11.63
N GLN A 72 -10.02 8.61 -12.38
CA GLN A 72 -9.35 9.86 -12.01
C GLN A 72 -10.30 11.05 -11.92
N GLU A 73 -11.29 11.12 -12.81
CA GLU A 73 -12.25 12.22 -12.90
C GLU A 73 -13.30 12.16 -11.78
N SER A 74 -14.01 11.03 -11.64
CA SER A 74 -15.10 10.87 -10.66
C SER A 74 -14.62 10.54 -9.24
N LYS A 75 -13.35 10.15 -9.07
CA LYS A 75 -12.79 9.61 -7.82
C LYS A 75 -13.57 8.40 -7.29
N GLU A 76 -14.18 7.63 -8.19
CA GLU A 76 -14.89 6.41 -7.82
C GLU A 76 -13.96 5.20 -7.84
N ILE A 77 -13.83 4.56 -6.69
CA ILE A 77 -13.13 3.29 -6.51
C ILE A 77 -13.96 2.19 -7.17
N PHE A 78 -13.38 1.50 -8.14
CA PHE A 78 -14.05 0.41 -8.86
C PHE A 78 -13.38 -0.95 -8.62
N MET A 79 -12.14 -1.00 -8.14
CA MET A 79 -11.58 -2.22 -7.56
C MET A 79 -10.78 -1.95 -6.29
N TYR A 80 -10.75 -2.92 -5.38
CA TYR A 80 -10.08 -2.78 -4.09
C TYR A 80 -9.44 -4.09 -3.61
N ARG A 81 -8.39 -3.99 -2.80
CA ARG A 81 -7.70 -5.14 -2.22
C ARG A 81 -8.52 -5.73 -1.07
N ASN A 82 -8.82 -7.03 -1.14
CA ASN A 82 -9.52 -7.83 -0.12
C ASN A 82 -10.87 -7.25 0.35
N ARG A 83 -10.84 -6.16 1.13
CA ARG A 83 -11.99 -5.46 1.68
C ARG A 83 -11.74 -3.96 1.61
N LEU A 84 -12.80 -3.22 1.30
CA LEU A 84 -12.78 -1.77 1.42
C LEU A 84 -12.45 -1.37 2.87
N PRO A 85 -11.65 -0.32 3.08
CA PRO A 85 -11.38 0.19 4.41
C PRO A 85 -12.69 0.66 5.07
N ARG A 86 -12.77 0.51 6.41
CA ARG A 86 -13.96 0.97 7.18
C ARG A 86 -14.29 2.44 6.95
N ARG A 87 -13.29 3.25 6.60
CA ARG A 87 -13.44 4.63 6.17
C ARG A 87 -12.80 4.76 4.80
N ILE A 88 -13.61 5.08 3.80
CA ILE A 88 -13.14 5.48 2.49
C ILE A 88 -12.43 6.83 2.62
N PRO A 89 -11.27 7.05 1.97
CA PRO A 89 -10.59 8.34 2.03
C PRO A 89 -11.51 9.48 1.56
N SER A 90 -11.34 10.67 2.15
CA SER A 90 -12.15 11.84 1.81
C SER A 90 -12.07 12.17 0.32
N GLY A 91 -13.22 12.42 -0.30
CA GLY A 91 -13.31 12.74 -1.73
C GLY A 91 -13.41 11.52 -2.65
N PHE A 92 -13.23 10.31 -2.12
CA PHE A 92 -13.50 9.09 -2.87
C PHE A 92 -14.92 8.59 -2.63
N ARG A 93 -15.47 7.96 -3.65
CA ARG A 93 -16.72 7.21 -3.60
C ARG A 93 -16.45 5.78 -4.03
N VAL A 94 -17.33 4.87 -3.66
CA VAL A 94 -17.27 3.48 -4.14
C VAL A 94 -18.23 3.37 -5.31
N HIS A 95 -17.72 2.94 -6.46
CA HIS A 95 -18.54 2.70 -7.64
C HIS A 95 -19.59 1.62 -7.32
N ARG A 96 -20.81 1.73 -7.86
CA ARG A 96 -21.91 0.78 -7.58
C ARG A 96 -21.54 -0.68 -7.90
N CYS A 97 -20.67 -0.86 -8.89
CA CYS A 97 -20.15 -2.15 -9.34
C CYS A 97 -18.70 -2.40 -8.89
N ALA A 98 -18.27 -1.79 -7.79
CA ALA A 98 -16.93 -2.01 -7.26
C ALA A 98 -16.75 -3.47 -6.83
N MET A 99 -15.59 -4.04 -7.13
CA MET A 99 -15.30 -5.44 -6.85
C MET A 99 -13.93 -5.64 -6.19
N PRO A 100 -13.74 -6.71 -5.41
CA PRO A 100 -12.40 -7.05 -4.92
C PRO A 100 -11.49 -7.44 -6.09
N MET A 101 -10.23 -7.02 -6.04
CA MET A 101 -9.19 -7.49 -6.96
C MET A 101 -8.81 -8.93 -6.64
N GLU A 102 -8.66 -9.76 -7.68
CA GLU A 102 -8.04 -11.07 -7.58
C GLU A 102 -6.55 -10.95 -7.23
N GLU A 103 -5.98 -11.98 -6.62
CA GLU A 103 -4.61 -11.94 -6.11
C GLU A 103 -3.58 -11.65 -7.22
N ASP A 104 -3.77 -12.25 -8.39
CA ASP A 104 -2.92 -12.03 -9.55
C ASP A 104 -3.02 -10.60 -10.11
N LEU A 105 -4.20 -9.98 -10.01
CA LEU A 105 -4.43 -8.58 -10.36
C LEU A 105 -3.78 -7.64 -9.35
N VAL A 106 -3.82 -7.97 -8.06
CA VAL A 106 -3.09 -7.25 -7.01
C VAL A 106 -1.60 -7.29 -7.29
N VAL A 107 -1.02 -8.47 -7.55
CA VAL A 107 0.41 -8.61 -7.86
C VAL A 107 0.77 -7.79 -9.10
N THR A 108 0.00 -7.95 -10.18
CA THR A 108 0.29 -7.26 -11.46
C THR A 108 0.21 -5.74 -11.31
N THR A 109 -0.83 -5.23 -10.65
CA THR A 109 -1.03 -3.79 -10.47
C THR A 109 0.01 -3.20 -9.54
N SER A 110 0.44 -3.92 -8.49
CA SER A 110 1.43 -3.43 -7.53
C SER A 110 2.81 -3.18 -8.14
N ARG A 111 3.14 -3.84 -9.26
CA ARG A 111 4.42 -3.64 -9.99
C ARG A 111 4.63 -2.19 -10.42
N VAL A 112 3.56 -1.41 -10.64
CA VAL A 112 3.68 0.00 -11.06
C VAL A 112 4.35 0.90 -10.03
N PHE A 113 4.28 0.55 -8.75
CA PHE A 113 4.87 1.34 -7.68
C PHE A 113 6.40 1.26 -7.67
N TYR A 114 6.97 0.31 -8.41
CA TYR A 114 8.41 0.10 -8.55
C TYR A 114 8.96 0.69 -9.85
N ILE A 115 8.12 1.30 -10.68
CA ILE A 115 8.54 2.01 -11.88
C ILE A 115 8.98 3.43 -11.48
N ASP A 116 10.14 3.84 -11.96
CA ASP A 116 10.65 5.20 -11.85
C ASP A 116 11.16 5.75 -13.19
N ASP A 117 11.80 6.92 -13.17
CA ASP A 117 12.34 7.55 -14.38
C ASP A 117 13.52 6.79 -14.99
N SER A 118 14.22 5.96 -14.20
CA SER A 118 15.33 5.12 -14.63
C SER A 118 14.88 3.78 -15.22
N SER A 119 13.66 3.31 -14.93
CA SER A 119 13.09 2.09 -15.51
C SER A 119 13.03 2.16 -17.03
N SER A 120 13.34 1.04 -17.69
CA SER A 120 13.38 0.98 -19.15
C SER A 120 12.00 1.16 -19.78
N LEU A 121 11.95 1.66 -21.03
CA LEU A 121 10.69 1.78 -21.76
C LEU A 121 9.98 0.43 -21.94
N LEU A 122 10.76 -0.64 -22.10
CA LEU A 122 10.23 -2.00 -22.25
C LEU A 122 9.53 -2.46 -20.97
N GLU A 123 10.13 -2.22 -19.81
CA GLU A 123 9.56 -2.55 -18.50
C GLU A 123 8.28 -1.76 -18.21
N LYS A 124 8.30 -0.44 -18.50
CA LYS A 124 7.10 0.42 -18.42
C LYS A 124 5.96 -0.11 -19.29
N THR A 125 6.29 -0.58 -20.49
CA THR A 125 5.31 -1.11 -21.45
C THR A 125 4.81 -2.50 -21.04
N ASP A 126 5.67 -3.38 -20.53
CA ASP A 126 5.31 -4.72 -20.03
C ASP A 126 4.27 -4.61 -18.91
N ILE A 127 4.57 -3.80 -17.88
CA ILE A 127 3.68 -3.62 -16.74
C ILE A 127 2.34 -3.00 -17.17
N ARG A 128 2.39 -1.95 -18.01
CA ARG A 128 1.17 -1.33 -18.55
C ARG A 128 0.33 -2.32 -19.38
N GLY A 129 0.98 -3.14 -20.20
CA GLY A 129 0.33 -4.16 -21.02
C GLY A 129 -0.33 -5.25 -20.16
N ALA A 130 0.38 -5.74 -19.14
CA ALA A 130 -0.13 -6.73 -18.20
C ALA A 130 -1.37 -6.21 -17.43
N MET A 131 -1.33 -4.96 -16.95
CA MET A 131 -2.47 -4.31 -16.32
C MET A 131 -3.67 -4.17 -17.26
N MET A 132 -3.43 -3.72 -18.50
CA MET A 132 -4.47 -3.56 -19.50
C MET A 132 -5.19 -4.88 -19.78
N LEU A 133 -4.43 -5.97 -19.97
CA LEU A 133 -5.00 -7.30 -20.19
C LEU A 133 -5.91 -7.73 -19.04
N LYS A 134 -5.46 -7.58 -17.80
CA LYS A 134 -6.27 -7.93 -16.62
C LYS A 134 -7.50 -7.03 -16.45
N TYR A 135 -7.39 -5.76 -16.81
CA TYR A 135 -8.55 -4.87 -16.81
C TYR A 135 -9.58 -5.32 -17.86
N MET A 136 -9.14 -5.64 -19.08
CA MET A 136 -10.02 -6.10 -20.15
C MET A 136 -10.74 -7.41 -19.81
N THR A 137 -10.15 -8.32 -19.03
CA THR A 137 -10.86 -9.52 -18.58
C THR A 137 -11.96 -9.23 -17.56
N LYS A 138 -11.90 -8.10 -16.85
CA LYS A 138 -12.90 -7.68 -15.86
C LYS A 138 -13.99 -6.76 -16.42
N LEU A 139 -13.74 -6.13 -17.57
CA LEU A 139 -14.71 -5.27 -18.24
C LEU A 139 -16.10 -5.91 -18.44
N PRO A 140 -16.24 -7.18 -18.88
CA PRO A 140 -17.56 -7.78 -19.10
C PRO A 140 -18.39 -7.88 -17.82
N GLU A 141 -17.77 -8.21 -16.69
CA GLU A 141 -18.44 -8.36 -15.40
C GLU A 141 -18.96 -7.01 -14.88
N VAL A 142 -18.11 -5.98 -14.95
CA VAL A 142 -18.48 -4.60 -14.58
C VAL A 142 -19.58 -4.06 -15.49
N THR A 143 -19.49 -4.31 -16.80
CA THR A 143 -20.51 -3.88 -17.77
C THR A 143 -21.85 -4.56 -17.49
N ALA A 144 -21.85 -5.86 -17.21
CA ALA A 144 -23.06 -6.60 -16.88
C ALA A 144 -23.70 -6.11 -15.57
N CYS A 145 -22.90 -5.75 -14.57
CA CYS A 145 -23.42 -5.12 -13.34
C CYS A 145 -24.07 -3.76 -13.64
N ASN A 146 -23.43 -2.93 -14.48
CA ASN A 146 -23.99 -1.64 -14.87
C ASN A 146 -25.32 -1.78 -15.60
N MET A 147 -25.43 -2.67 -16.59
CA MET A 147 -26.68 -2.87 -17.34
C MET A 147 -27.84 -3.31 -16.44
N ARG A 148 -27.61 -4.29 -15.55
CA ARG A 148 -28.64 -4.74 -14.60
C ARG A 148 -29.07 -3.65 -13.63
N ALA A 149 -28.14 -2.80 -13.21
CA ALA A 149 -28.44 -1.68 -12.33
C ALA A 149 -29.24 -0.59 -13.05
N ASP A 150 -28.99 -0.36 -14.34
CA ASP A 150 -29.76 0.60 -15.14
C ASP A 150 -31.18 0.08 -15.44
N GLU A 151 -31.32 -1.22 -15.72
CA GLU A 151 -32.63 -1.89 -15.86
C GLU A 151 -33.46 -1.74 -14.57
N ALA A 152 -32.86 -2.00 -13.40
CA ALA A 152 -33.54 -1.89 -12.11
C ALA A 152 -34.00 -0.44 -11.78
N LEU A 153 -33.34 0.57 -12.34
CA LEU A 153 -33.75 1.97 -12.19
C LEU A 153 -34.83 2.40 -13.19
N ALA A 154 -34.98 1.66 -14.30
CA ALA A 154 -35.99 1.93 -15.33
C ALA A 154 -37.34 1.28 -15.02
N ASP A 155 -37.34 0.24 -14.18
CA ASP A 155 -38.54 -0.49 -13.73
C ASP A 155 -39.20 0.12 -12.45
N ASP A 156 -38.56 1.12 -11.82
CA ASP A 156 -39.07 1.91 -10.67
C ASP A 156 -39.71 3.24 -11.12
#